data_AF-A0A6L7TW75-F1
#
_entry.id   AF-A0A6L7TW75-F1
#
_cell.length_a   1.000
_cell.length_b   1.000
_cell.length_c   1.000
_cell.angle_alpha   90.00
_cell.angle_beta   90.00
_cell.angle_gamma   90.00
#
_symmetry.space_group_name_H-M   'P 1'
#
loop_
_entity.id
_entity.type
_entity.pdbx_description
1 polymer ?
#
loop_
_entity_poly.entity_id
_entity_poly.type
_entity_poly.pdbx_seq_one_letter_code
_entity_poly.pdbx_strand_id
1 'polypeptide(L)'
;MITRSTAIPLVLFVLTAATTFLSGYMISGTYTGGILFSLSLVAILGAHEMGHYFYGRKYGVSITLPWFIPAPPFLSPIGTFGAFIRIKSQIRGRKELFDIGVAGPIAGVVVALPVLFIGLLFSDVVALDSERFSEMQTAMSLGNSLVFALFSKVAVGEVAQGYELLLHPVAFAGWIGLFVTVLNLMPAGQLDGGHIVYCVFPAEWHKTT
;
A
#
# COMPACT_ATOMS: atom_id res chain seq x y z
N MET A 1 20.98 27.57 -7.35
CA MET A 1 20.68 27.04 -5.99
C MET A 1 19.16 26.97 -5.86
N ILE A 2 18.54 25.86 -6.30
CA ILE A 2 17.08 25.73 -6.34
C ILE A 2 16.61 25.44 -4.91
N THR A 3 15.83 26.36 -4.34
CA THR A 3 15.20 26.21 -3.04
C THR A 3 14.40 24.90 -3.01
N ARG A 4 14.86 23.94 -2.20
CA ARG A 4 14.14 22.69 -1.94
C ARG A 4 12.92 23.04 -1.08
N SER A 5 11.82 23.44 -1.70
CA SER A 5 10.56 23.59 -0.96
C SER A 5 10.09 22.22 -0.50
N THR A 6 10.42 21.86 0.75
CA THR A 6 9.91 20.69 1.46
C THR A 6 8.46 20.87 1.91
N ALA A 7 7.91 22.07 1.76
CA ALA A 7 6.54 22.41 2.14
C ALA A 7 5.51 21.60 1.36
N ILE A 8 5.70 21.40 0.05
CA ILE A 8 4.71 20.69 -0.78
C ILE A 8 4.55 19.22 -0.37
N PRO A 9 5.63 18.40 -0.29
CA PRO A 9 5.50 17.01 0.19
C PRO A 9 4.90 16.91 1.60
N LEU A 10 5.24 17.86 2.48
CA LEU A 10 4.70 17.88 3.84
C LEU A 10 3.19 18.16 3.86
N VAL A 11 2.74 19.16 3.10
CA VAL A 11 1.30 19.48 2.97
C VAL A 11 0.54 18.27 2.41
N LEU A 12 1.07 17.65 1.35
CA LEU A 12 0.47 16.48 0.75
C LEU A 12 0.41 15.28 1.71
N PHE A 13 1.44 15.07 2.52
CA PHE A 13 1.46 14.06 3.56
C PHE A 13 0.37 14.31 4.61
N VAL A 14 0.27 15.54 5.12
CA VAL A 14 -0.76 15.90 6.12
C VAL A 14 -2.17 15.74 5.54
N LEU A 15 -2.39 16.17 4.29
CA LEU A 15 -3.66 15.98 3.61
C LEU A 15 -3.99 14.49 3.45
N THR A 16 -3.00 13.67 3.11
CA THR A 16 -3.19 12.21 2.95
C THR A 16 -3.50 11.55 4.28
N ALA A 17 -2.83 11.95 5.36
CA ALA A 17 -3.15 11.49 6.71
C ALA A 17 -4.59 11.86 7.08
N ALA A 18 -5.04 13.08 6.77
CA ALA A 18 -6.40 13.53 7.05
C ALA A 18 -7.46 12.75 6.23
N THR A 19 -7.23 12.55 4.92
CA THR A 19 -8.18 11.84 4.07
C THR A 19 -8.24 10.34 4.37
N THR A 20 -7.09 9.70 4.63
CA THR A 20 -7.04 8.29 5.06
C THR A 20 -7.67 8.10 6.44
N PHE A 21 -7.46 9.03 7.37
CA PHE A 21 -8.14 9.02 8.67
C PHE A 21 -9.66 9.08 8.50
N LEU A 22 -10.17 9.98 7.64
CA LEU A 22 -11.60 10.09 7.38
C LEU A 22 -12.17 8.81 6.77
N SER A 23 -11.46 8.19 5.81
CA SER A 23 -11.83 6.88 5.28
C SER A 23 -11.85 5.80 6.36
N GLY A 24 -10.83 5.72 7.19
CA GLY A 24 -10.79 4.76 8.29
C GLY A 24 -11.89 4.98 9.33
N TYR A 25 -12.25 6.24 9.61
CA TYR A 25 -13.38 6.58 10.46
C TYR A 25 -14.71 6.11 9.86
N MET A 26 -14.91 6.33 8.55
CA MET A 26 -16.11 5.86 7.85
C MET A 26 -16.22 4.33 7.82
N ILE A 27 -15.10 3.63 7.70
CA ILE A 27 -15.05 2.16 7.67
C ILE A 27 -15.29 1.57 9.07
N SER A 28 -14.68 2.15 10.09
CA SER A 28 -14.67 1.58 11.45
C SER A 28 -15.75 2.12 12.38
N GLY A 29 -16.39 3.24 12.03
CA GLY A 29 -17.32 3.97 12.89
C GLY A 29 -16.67 4.63 14.12
N THR A 30 -15.34 4.56 14.28
CA THR A 30 -14.64 5.03 15.49
C THR A 30 -13.43 5.89 15.15
N TYR A 31 -13.15 6.88 16.01
CA TYR A 31 -11.94 7.71 15.91
C TYR A 31 -10.66 6.88 16.00
N THR A 32 -10.64 5.88 16.89
CA THR A 32 -9.52 4.96 17.07
C THR A 32 -9.27 4.14 15.82
N GLY A 33 -10.32 3.59 15.18
CA GLY A 33 -10.19 2.85 13.93
C GLY A 33 -9.68 3.73 12.78
N GLY A 34 -10.14 4.99 12.71
CA GLY A 34 -9.63 5.99 11.77
C GLY A 34 -8.13 6.25 11.93
N ILE A 35 -7.66 6.47 13.17
CA ILE A 35 -6.24 6.69 13.48
C ILE A 35 -5.42 5.46 13.10
N LEU A 36 -5.85 4.27 13.55
CA LEU A 36 -5.11 3.03 13.32
C LEU A 36 -5.03 2.67 11.84
N PHE A 37 -6.11 2.87 11.08
CA PHE A 37 -6.12 2.68 9.63
C PHE A 37 -5.15 3.63 8.93
N SER A 38 -5.26 4.95 9.22
CA SER A 38 -4.40 5.97 8.60
C SER A 38 -2.93 5.72 8.87
N LEU A 39 -2.55 5.48 10.14
CA LEU A 39 -1.18 5.18 10.53
C LEU A 39 -0.65 3.93 9.81
N SER A 40 -1.45 2.87 9.76
CA SER A 40 -1.07 1.61 9.11
C SER A 40 -0.85 1.79 7.62
N LEU A 41 -1.81 2.43 6.92
CA LEU A 41 -1.74 2.60 5.47
C LEU A 41 -0.60 3.55 5.07
N VAL A 42 -0.45 4.68 5.76
CA VAL A 42 0.63 5.64 5.52
C VAL A 42 1.99 5.02 5.82
N ALA A 43 2.10 4.18 6.85
CA ALA A 43 3.34 3.47 7.16
C ALA A 43 3.72 2.48 6.04
N ILE A 44 2.77 1.73 5.48
CA ILE A 44 3.04 0.79 4.39
C ILE A 44 3.46 1.54 3.11
N LEU A 45 2.68 2.54 2.68
CA LEU A 45 2.99 3.34 1.49
C LEU A 45 4.31 4.10 1.67
N GLY A 46 4.52 4.67 2.85
CA GLY A 46 5.76 5.33 3.20
C GLY A 46 6.96 4.39 3.16
N ALA A 47 6.85 3.18 3.71
CA ALA A 47 7.91 2.19 3.67
C ALA A 47 8.26 1.78 2.22
N HIS A 48 7.24 1.58 1.37
CA HIS A 48 7.42 1.32 -0.06
C HIS A 48 8.26 2.41 -0.72
N GLU A 49 7.82 3.67 -0.62
CA GLU A 49 8.53 4.78 -1.25
C GLU A 49 9.93 5.01 -0.64
N MET A 50 10.07 4.77 0.66
CA MET A 50 11.37 4.86 1.34
C MET A 50 12.34 3.78 0.87
N GLY A 51 11.86 2.59 0.50
CA GLY A 51 12.68 1.54 -0.12
C GLY A 51 13.35 2.05 -1.40
N HIS A 52 12.56 2.64 -2.30
CA HIS A 52 13.09 3.27 -3.51
C HIS A 52 14.05 4.42 -3.19
N TYR A 53 13.67 5.29 -2.24
CA TYR A 53 14.47 6.44 -1.84
C TYR A 53 15.86 6.02 -1.35
N PHE A 54 15.95 5.04 -0.45
CA PHE A 54 17.23 4.60 0.11
C PHE A 54 18.15 4.00 -0.95
N TYR A 55 17.61 3.15 -1.84
CA TYR A 55 18.41 2.56 -2.92
C TYR A 55 18.82 3.59 -3.98
N GLY A 56 17.95 4.54 -4.30
CA GLY A 56 18.32 5.65 -5.18
C GLY A 56 19.42 6.51 -4.60
N ARG A 57 19.36 6.83 -3.30
CA ARG A 57 20.43 7.57 -2.60
C ARG A 57 21.73 6.79 -2.56
N LYS A 58 21.67 5.46 -2.32
CA LYS A 58 22.83 4.56 -2.36
C LYS A 58 23.53 4.59 -3.72
N TYR A 59 22.76 4.65 -4.81
CA TYR A 59 23.30 4.74 -6.17
C TYR A 59 23.58 6.17 -6.66
N GLY A 60 23.49 7.17 -5.78
CA GLY A 60 23.75 8.57 -6.15
C GLY A 60 22.71 9.17 -7.10
N VAL A 61 21.55 8.53 -7.27
CA VAL A 61 20.43 9.02 -8.07
C VAL A 61 19.76 10.18 -7.32
N SER A 62 19.52 11.27 -8.03
CA SER A 62 18.78 12.42 -7.49
C SER A 62 17.30 12.06 -7.40
N ILE A 63 16.81 11.79 -6.19
CA ILE A 63 15.43 11.40 -5.90
C ILE A 63 14.80 12.35 -4.88
N THR A 64 13.49 12.60 -4.98
CA THR A 64 12.72 13.38 -4.00
C THR A 64 12.32 12.57 -2.77
N LEU A 65 11.89 13.25 -1.72
CA LEU A 65 11.07 12.59 -0.69
C LEU A 65 9.76 12.07 -1.30
N PRO A 66 9.07 11.12 -0.63
CA PRO A 66 7.78 10.60 -1.08
C PRO A 66 6.72 11.71 -1.20
N TRP A 67 5.98 11.69 -2.30
CA TRP A 67 4.81 12.53 -2.54
C TRP A 67 3.58 11.66 -2.33
N PHE A 68 2.87 11.89 -1.24
CA PHE A 68 1.60 11.22 -1.00
C PHE A 68 0.49 11.93 -1.77
N ILE A 69 -0.46 11.18 -2.33
CA ILE A 69 -1.56 11.74 -3.10
C ILE A 69 -2.85 11.57 -2.29
N PRO A 70 -3.36 12.65 -1.66
CA PRO A 70 -4.62 12.57 -0.93
C PRO A 70 -5.77 12.36 -1.89
N ALA A 71 -6.76 11.58 -1.47
CA ALA A 71 -8.00 11.42 -2.19
C ALA A 71 -9.14 11.47 -1.16
N PRO A 72 -10.10 12.39 -1.27
CA PRO A 72 -11.25 12.40 -0.40
C PRO A 72 -12.00 11.04 -0.44
N PRO A 73 -12.66 10.62 0.64
CA PRO A 73 -13.36 9.33 0.72
C PRO A 73 -14.42 9.11 -0.37
N PHE A 74 -15.01 10.18 -0.92
CA PHE A 74 -15.96 10.10 -2.02
C PHE A 74 -15.31 9.80 -3.39
N LEU A 75 -14.00 10.01 -3.54
CA LEU A 75 -13.24 9.65 -4.74
C LEU A 75 -12.53 8.30 -4.60
N SER A 76 -12.00 8.02 -3.40
CA SER A 76 -11.26 6.79 -3.11
C SER A 76 -11.68 6.26 -1.74
N PRO A 77 -12.19 5.02 -1.65
CA PRO A 77 -12.65 4.46 -0.37
C PRO A 77 -11.53 4.35 0.66
N ILE A 78 -10.27 4.25 0.23
CA ILE A 78 -9.09 4.16 1.11
C ILE A 78 -8.50 5.52 1.50
N GLY A 79 -8.99 6.62 0.92
CA GLY A 79 -8.58 7.98 1.29
C GLY A 79 -7.26 8.45 0.67
N THR A 80 -6.73 7.73 -0.32
CA THR A 80 -5.49 8.08 -1.03
C THR A 80 -5.45 7.43 -2.43
N PHE A 81 -4.67 8.01 -3.34
CA PHE A 81 -4.27 7.37 -4.61
C PHE A 81 -2.89 6.71 -4.52
N GLY A 82 -2.30 6.65 -3.33
CA GLY A 82 -0.97 6.12 -3.10
C GLY A 82 0.07 7.21 -2.88
N ALA A 83 1.33 6.82 -3.01
CA ALA A 83 2.46 7.71 -2.94
C ALA A 83 3.42 7.39 -4.10
N PHE A 84 4.31 8.34 -4.41
CA PHE A 84 5.37 8.10 -5.38
C PHE A 84 6.59 8.97 -5.07
N ILE A 85 7.77 8.49 -5.45
CA ILE A 85 8.99 9.27 -5.53
C ILE A 85 9.23 9.80 -6.95
N ARG A 86 9.82 10.98 -7.06
CA ARG A 86 10.24 11.54 -8.35
C ARG A 86 11.74 11.38 -8.54
N ILE A 87 12.11 10.67 -9.59
CA ILE A 87 13.50 10.53 -10.05
C ILE A 87 13.86 11.74 -10.92
N LYS A 88 14.93 12.46 -10.57
CA LYS A 88 15.36 13.72 -11.20
C LYS A 88 16.62 13.58 -12.07
N SER A 89 17.29 12.44 -12.00
CA SER A 89 18.49 12.14 -12.79
C SER A 89 18.35 10.79 -13.46
N GLN A 90 19.08 10.57 -14.56
CA GLN A 90 19.11 9.28 -15.23
C GLN A 90 19.70 8.19 -14.31
N ILE A 91 19.11 6.99 -14.38
CA ILE A 91 19.65 5.77 -13.78
C ILE A 91 20.61 5.16 -14.81
N ARG A 92 21.85 4.90 -14.41
CA ARG A 92 22.95 4.62 -15.35
C ARG A 92 23.10 3.13 -15.63
N GLY A 93 22.64 2.26 -14.73
CA GLY A 93 22.76 0.81 -14.85
C GLY A 93 21.43 0.06 -14.76
N ARG A 94 21.33 -1.06 -15.49
CA ARG A 94 20.21 -2.02 -15.34
C ARG A 94 20.13 -2.57 -13.91
N LYS A 95 21.28 -2.85 -13.30
CA LYS A 95 21.32 -3.29 -11.89
C LYS A 95 20.76 -2.23 -10.94
N GLU A 96 21.12 -0.97 -11.14
CA GLU A 96 20.61 0.14 -10.32
C GLU A 96 19.10 0.26 -10.47
N LEU A 97 18.59 0.20 -11.70
CA LEU A 97 17.17 0.25 -12.00
C LEU A 97 16.40 -0.94 -11.38
N PHE A 98 16.95 -2.15 -11.47
CA PHE A 98 16.39 -3.35 -10.85
C PHE A 98 16.34 -3.24 -9.33
N ASP A 99 17.47 -2.89 -8.70
CA ASP A 99 17.58 -2.80 -7.25
C ASP A 99 16.67 -1.71 -6.68
N ILE A 100 16.60 -0.54 -7.35
CA ILE A 100 15.65 0.52 -6.98
C ILE A 100 14.22 0.02 -7.16
N GLY A 101 13.89 -0.59 -8.30
CA GLY A 101 12.54 -1.08 -8.61
C GLY A 101 12.04 -2.14 -7.64
N VAL A 102 12.90 -3.06 -7.18
CA VAL A 102 12.49 -4.12 -6.24
C VAL A 102 12.48 -3.66 -4.78
N ALA A 103 13.28 -2.66 -4.42
CA ALA A 103 13.41 -2.21 -3.04
C ALA A 103 12.11 -1.67 -2.44
N GLY A 104 11.30 -0.96 -3.23
CA GLY A 104 10.02 -0.43 -2.76
C GLY A 104 9.02 -1.53 -2.43
N PRO A 105 8.66 -2.40 -3.38
CA PRO A 105 7.78 -3.55 -3.15
C PRO A 105 8.20 -4.41 -1.95
N ILE A 106 9.49 -4.70 -1.81
CA ILE A 106 10.00 -5.48 -0.66
C ILE A 106 9.74 -4.73 0.65
N ALA A 107 10.08 -3.44 0.72
CA ALA A 107 9.88 -2.65 1.93
C ALA A 107 8.39 -2.52 2.29
N GLY A 108 7.53 -2.31 1.30
CA GLY A 108 6.08 -2.27 1.48
C GLY A 108 5.53 -3.59 2.03
N VAL A 109 5.90 -4.74 1.44
CA VAL A 109 5.48 -6.07 1.90
C VAL A 109 5.96 -6.39 3.31
N VAL A 110 7.23 -6.06 3.63
CA VAL A 110 7.80 -6.29 4.96
C VAL A 110 7.02 -5.58 6.05
N VAL A 111 6.43 -4.41 5.77
CA VAL A 111 5.57 -3.69 6.71
C VAL A 111 4.12 -4.18 6.64
N ALA A 112 3.60 -4.46 5.45
CA ALA A 112 2.22 -4.89 5.24
C ALA A 112 1.91 -6.24 5.88
N LEU A 113 2.85 -7.20 5.86
CA LEU A 113 2.63 -8.54 6.42
C LEU A 113 2.38 -8.52 7.93
N PRO A 114 3.23 -7.91 8.79
CA PRO A 114 2.93 -7.76 10.21
C PRO A 114 1.66 -6.98 10.48
N VAL A 115 1.42 -5.88 9.75
CA VAL A 115 0.22 -5.05 9.91
C VAL A 115 -1.03 -5.89 9.64
N LEU A 116 -1.05 -6.64 8.53
CA LEU A 116 -2.15 -7.55 8.22
C LEU A 116 -2.34 -8.59 9.31
N PHE A 117 -1.28 -9.28 9.72
CA PHE A 117 -1.37 -10.34 10.73
C PHE A 117 -1.87 -9.82 12.08
N ILE A 118 -1.32 -8.70 12.56
CA ILE A 118 -1.75 -8.07 13.81
C ILE A 118 -3.22 -7.63 13.70
N GLY A 119 -3.62 -7.01 12.59
CA GLY A 119 -5.01 -6.63 12.38
C GLY A 119 -5.96 -7.83 12.39
N LEU A 120 -5.54 -8.97 11.84
CA LEU A 120 -6.36 -10.18 11.81
C LEU A 120 -6.60 -10.75 13.21
N LEU A 121 -5.63 -10.62 14.12
CA LEU A 121 -5.81 -11.01 15.53
C LEU A 121 -6.87 -10.16 16.27
N PHE A 122 -7.16 -8.96 15.78
CA PHE A 122 -8.19 -8.06 16.33
C PHE A 122 -9.46 -8.01 15.47
N SER A 123 -9.59 -8.91 14.49
CA SER A 123 -10.77 -8.98 13.63
C SER A 123 -11.86 -9.84 14.28
N ASP A 124 -13.11 -9.48 14.04
CA ASP A 124 -14.28 -10.17 14.63
C ASP A 124 -14.89 -11.13 13.61
N VAL A 125 -15.42 -12.26 14.08
CA VAL A 125 -16.26 -13.15 13.25
C VAL A 125 -17.71 -12.86 13.60
N VAL A 126 -18.48 -12.39 12.61
CA VAL A 126 -19.88 -11.98 12.80
C VAL A 126 -20.81 -12.79 11.90
N ALA A 127 -22.03 -13.01 12.36
CA ALA A 127 -23.04 -13.68 11.56
C ALA A 127 -23.50 -12.77 10.41
N LEU A 128 -23.75 -13.36 9.23
CA LEU A 128 -24.13 -12.64 8.02
C LEU A 128 -25.46 -11.88 8.15
N ASP A 129 -26.34 -12.33 9.05
CA ASP A 129 -27.65 -11.75 9.35
C ASP A 129 -27.61 -10.69 10.45
N SER A 130 -26.44 -10.38 11.01
CA SER A 130 -26.31 -9.40 12.09
C SER A 130 -26.41 -7.96 11.59
N GLU A 131 -27.07 -7.08 12.37
CA GLU A 131 -27.13 -5.64 12.09
C GLU A 131 -25.71 -5.02 12.01
N ARG A 132 -24.77 -5.55 12.82
CA ARG A 132 -23.34 -5.18 12.77
C ARG A 132 -22.70 -5.44 11.41
N PHE A 133 -23.08 -6.53 10.73
CA PHE A 133 -22.60 -6.81 9.39
C PHE A 133 -23.20 -5.82 8.38
N SER A 134 -24.50 -5.55 8.46
CA SER A 134 -25.18 -4.60 7.56
C SER A 134 -24.73 -3.15 7.70
N GLU A 135 -24.37 -2.69 8.90
CA GLU A 135 -23.92 -1.31 9.14
C GLU A 135 -22.47 -1.08 8.67
N MET A 136 -21.62 -2.09 8.81
CA MET A 136 -20.20 -2.00 8.42
C MET A 136 -19.94 -2.40 6.96
N GLN A 137 -20.93 -2.99 6.27
CA GLN A 137 -20.83 -3.38 4.87
C GLN A 137 -21.00 -2.18 3.91
N THR A 138 -20.00 -1.30 3.94
CA THR A 138 -19.42 -0.75 2.70
C THR A 138 -18.19 -1.58 2.30
N ALA A 139 -18.13 -2.82 2.75
CA ALA A 139 -17.01 -3.72 2.55
C ALA A 139 -17.11 -4.33 1.15
N MET A 140 -16.30 -3.80 0.24
CA MET A 140 -15.92 -4.50 -0.98
C MET A 140 -15.58 -5.95 -0.65
N SER A 141 -16.15 -6.92 -1.38
CA SER A 141 -15.71 -8.31 -1.32
C SER A 141 -14.20 -8.36 -1.56
N LEU A 142 -13.43 -8.70 -0.54
CA LEU A 142 -11.98 -8.72 -0.64
C LEU A 142 -11.52 -9.94 -1.43
N GLY A 143 -10.51 -9.75 -2.25
CA GLY A 143 -9.84 -10.85 -2.93
C GLY A 143 -9.10 -11.74 -1.93
N ASN A 144 -9.34 -13.05 -2.01
CA ASN A 144 -8.62 -14.05 -1.23
C ASN A 144 -7.24 -14.33 -1.85
N SER A 145 -6.21 -13.64 -1.38
CA SER A 145 -4.82 -13.99 -1.70
C SER A 145 -4.36 -15.18 -0.85
N LEU A 146 -3.37 -15.94 -1.33
CA LEU A 146 -2.80 -17.07 -0.56
C LEU A 146 -2.26 -16.63 0.81
N VAL A 147 -1.62 -15.46 0.86
CA VAL A 147 -1.11 -14.87 2.10
C VAL A 147 -2.25 -14.54 3.04
N PHE A 148 -3.31 -13.89 2.54
CA PHE A 148 -4.48 -13.56 3.34
C PHE A 148 -5.17 -14.82 3.86
N ALA A 149 -5.39 -15.82 3.01
CA ALA A 149 -6.02 -17.08 3.41
C ALA A 149 -5.21 -17.81 4.49
N LEU A 150 -3.88 -17.88 4.33
CA LEU A 150 -2.99 -18.47 5.33
C LEU A 150 -3.05 -17.70 6.65
N PHE A 151 -2.93 -16.38 6.61
CA PHE A 151 -2.90 -15.55 7.82
C PHE A 151 -4.25 -15.57 8.52
N SER A 152 -5.36 -15.47 7.80
CA SER A 152 -6.71 -15.58 8.37
C SER A 152 -6.92 -16.96 9.00
N LYS A 153 -6.49 -18.04 8.34
CA LYS A 153 -6.57 -19.39 8.93
C LYS A 153 -5.74 -19.53 10.21
N VAL A 154 -4.55 -18.92 10.27
CA VAL A 154 -3.67 -18.99 11.45
C VAL A 154 -4.16 -18.09 12.58
N ALA A 155 -4.61 -16.87 12.27
CA ALA A 155 -4.98 -15.86 13.26
C ALA A 155 -6.41 -16.04 13.79
N VAL A 156 -7.34 -16.43 12.91
CA VAL A 156 -8.79 -16.49 13.20
C VAL A 156 -9.29 -17.94 13.25
N GLY A 157 -8.77 -18.80 12.37
CA GLY A 157 -9.23 -20.18 12.22
C GLY A 157 -10.22 -20.39 11.07
N GLU A 158 -10.96 -21.48 11.11
CA GLU A 158 -12.01 -21.76 10.11
C GLU A 158 -13.29 -21.02 10.48
N VAL A 159 -13.75 -20.17 9.56
CA VAL A 159 -15.02 -19.45 9.70
C VAL A 159 -16.15 -20.38 9.28
N ALA A 160 -17.11 -20.62 10.18
CA ALA A 160 -18.25 -21.49 9.94
C ALA A 160 -19.19 -20.91 8.87
N GLN A 161 -19.97 -21.78 8.21
CA GLN A 161 -21.01 -21.34 7.28
C GLN A 161 -22.02 -20.43 7.99
N GLY A 162 -22.37 -19.31 7.35
CA GLY A 162 -23.26 -18.29 7.93
C GLY A 162 -22.54 -17.17 8.68
N TYR A 163 -21.21 -17.25 8.82
CA TYR A 163 -20.38 -16.21 9.42
C TYR A 163 -19.40 -15.63 8.40
N GLU A 164 -19.03 -14.37 8.60
CA GLU A 164 -18.00 -13.70 7.82
C GLU A 164 -16.99 -13.00 8.73
N LEU A 165 -15.76 -12.91 8.24
CA LEU A 165 -14.68 -12.22 8.94
C LEU A 165 -14.80 -10.71 8.71
N LEU A 166 -15.13 -10.00 9.79
CA LEU A 166 -15.18 -8.56 9.84
C LEU A 166 -13.78 -8.02 10.15
N LEU A 167 -13.10 -7.51 9.12
CA LEU A 167 -11.73 -7.05 9.27
C LEU A 167 -11.60 -5.83 10.18
N HIS A 168 -10.66 -5.93 11.11
CA HIS A 168 -10.16 -4.76 11.83
C HIS A 168 -9.57 -3.75 10.82
N PRO A 169 -9.69 -2.43 11.04
CA PRO A 169 -9.17 -1.42 10.11
C PRO A 169 -7.67 -1.58 9.80
N VAL A 170 -6.89 -2.04 10.78
CA VAL A 170 -5.47 -2.39 10.60
C VAL A 170 -5.28 -3.54 9.62
N ALA A 171 -6.10 -4.59 9.70
CA ALA A 171 -6.04 -5.72 8.75
C ALA A 171 -6.40 -5.26 7.35
N PHE A 172 -7.45 -4.43 7.23
CA PHE A 172 -7.85 -3.88 5.95
C PHE A 172 -6.74 -3.01 5.32
N ALA A 173 -6.06 -2.17 6.10
CA ALA A 173 -4.89 -1.41 5.64
C ALA A 173 -3.75 -2.33 5.17
N GLY A 174 -3.47 -3.42 5.90
CA GLY A 174 -2.49 -4.44 5.50
C GLY A 174 -2.85 -5.12 4.18
N TRP A 175 -4.12 -5.49 4.00
CA TRP A 175 -4.63 -6.06 2.75
C TRP A 175 -4.49 -5.09 1.58
N ILE A 176 -4.88 -3.81 1.76
CA ILE A 176 -4.69 -2.76 0.75
C ILE A 176 -3.21 -2.58 0.42
N GLY A 177 -2.33 -2.59 1.41
CA GLY A 177 -0.89 -2.49 1.22
C GLY A 177 -0.33 -3.59 0.31
N LEU A 178 -0.72 -4.84 0.55
CA LEU A 178 -0.36 -5.97 -0.31
C LEU A 178 -0.95 -5.82 -1.72
N PHE A 179 -2.21 -5.40 -1.81
CA PHE A 179 -2.88 -5.19 -3.09
C PHE A 179 -2.19 -4.12 -3.94
N VAL A 180 -1.89 -2.95 -3.37
CA VAL A 180 -1.13 -1.88 -4.03
C VAL A 180 0.25 -2.36 -4.46
N THR A 181 0.92 -3.17 -3.63
CA THR A 181 2.22 -3.72 -3.99
C THR A 181 2.13 -4.66 -5.20
N VAL A 182 1.11 -5.52 -5.25
CA VAL A 182 0.89 -6.39 -6.42
C VAL A 182 0.60 -5.57 -7.67
N LEU A 183 -0.19 -4.50 -7.56
CA LEU A 183 -0.41 -3.58 -8.68
C LEU A 183 0.92 -2.97 -9.14
N ASN A 184 1.76 -2.49 -8.23
CA ASN A 184 3.07 -1.94 -8.55
C ASN A 184 4.02 -2.98 -9.16
N LEU A 185 3.86 -4.27 -8.85
CA LEU A 185 4.64 -5.36 -9.44
C LEU A 185 4.11 -5.85 -10.79
N MET A 186 2.99 -5.32 -11.30
CA MET A 186 2.54 -5.66 -12.64
C MET A 186 3.56 -5.22 -13.70
N PRO A 187 3.80 -6.02 -14.74
CA PRO A 187 4.81 -5.73 -15.77
C PRO A 187 4.29 -4.72 -16.80
N ALA A 188 3.94 -3.51 -16.36
CA ALA A 188 3.31 -2.50 -17.20
C ALA A 188 3.83 -1.08 -16.95
N GLY A 189 4.22 -0.40 -18.02
CA GLY A 189 4.50 1.03 -18.03
C GLY A 189 5.54 1.47 -16.99
N GLN A 190 5.15 2.46 -16.16
CA GLN A 190 6.01 3.09 -15.14
C GLN A 190 5.95 2.39 -13.78
N LEU A 191 5.23 1.27 -13.67
CA LEU A 191 5.15 0.50 -12.43
C LEU A 191 6.49 -0.19 -12.14
N ASP A 192 6.72 -0.51 -10.87
CA ASP A 192 7.95 -1.17 -10.42
C ASP A 192 8.22 -2.48 -11.15
N GLY A 193 7.18 -3.28 -11.39
CA GLY A 193 7.23 -4.51 -12.17
C GLY A 193 7.67 -4.30 -13.61
N GLY A 194 7.30 -3.17 -14.22
CA GLY A 194 7.77 -2.78 -15.55
C GLY A 194 9.28 -2.55 -15.58
N HIS A 195 9.82 -1.83 -14.59
CA HIS A 195 11.26 -1.62 -14.45
C HIS A 195 12.02 -2.92 -14.17
N ILE A 196 11.49 -3.77 -13.29
CA ILE A 196 12.07 -5.08 -12.95
C ILE A 196 12.16 -5.96 -14.21
N VAL A 197 11.05 -6.11 -14.94
CA VAL A 197 11.00 -6.90 -16.18
C VAL A 197 11.94 -6.32 -17.23
N TYR A 198 11.94 -5.00 -17.45
CA TYR A 198 12.86 -4.36 -18.40
C TYR A 198 14.34 -4.66 -18.11
N CYS A 199 14.72 -4.78 -16.84
CA CYS A 199 16.10 -5.12 -16.46
C CYS A 199 16.42 -6.61 -16.64
N VAL A 200 15.46 -7.49 -16.35
CA VAL A 200 15.64 -8.95 -16.42
C VAL A 200 15.64 -9.45 -17.88
N PHE A 201 14.84 -8.85 -18.76
CA PHE A 201 14.77 -9.28 -20.16
C PHE A 201 15.83 -8.59 -21.05
N PRO A 202 16.48 -9.32 -21.98
CA PRO A 202 17.52 -8.77 -22.86
C PRO A 202 16.99 -7.70 -23.83
N ALA A 203 17.86 -6.77 -24.23
CA ALA A 203 17.56 -5.69 -25.19
C ALA A 203 17.00 -6.17 -26.55
N GLU A 204 17.20 -7.44 -26.89
CA GLU A 204 16.76 -8.01 -28.18
C GLU A 204 15.23 -8.11 -28.31
N TRP A 205 14.51 -8.19 -27.18
CA TRP A 205 13.05 -8.27 -27.15
C TRP A 205 12.36 -6.89 -27.19
N HIS A 206 13.14 -5.81 -27.08
CA HIS A 206 12.65 -4.43 -27.05
C HIS A 206 12.91 -3.69 -28.37
N LYS A 207 13.45 -4.38 -29.39
CA LYS A 207 13.53 -3.86 -30.76
C LYS A 207 12.17 -4.07 -31.43
N THR A 208 11.28 -3.09 -31.28
CA THR A 208 10.28 -2.85 -32.34
C THR A 208 11.06 -2.43 -33.58
N THR A 209 11.10 -3.32 -34.57
CA THR A 209 11.33 -2.98 -35.99
C THR A 209 10.49 -1.77 -36.40
#